data_AF-A0A0R0AIE9-F1
#
_entry.id   AF-A0A0R0AIE9-F1
#
_cell.length_a   1.000
_cell.length_b   1.000
_cell.length_c   1.000
_cell.angle_alpha   90.00
_cell.angle_beta   90.00
_cell.angle_gamma   90.00
#
_symmetry.space_group_name_H-M   'P 1'
#
loop_
_entity.id
_entity.type
_entity.pdbx_description
1 polymer ?
#
loop_
_entity_poly.entity_id
_entity_poly.type
_entity_poly.pdbx_seq_one_letter_code
_entity_poly.pdbx_strand_id
1 'polypeptide(L)'
;MVRLPVLLILLLWALAACGAPATPQTLPARPQASSPPAVVIDRSCRGDADCTVKNVGNCCGASPACVNVASPVDPAGVQARCQAQGMMGVCGFTEIQGCRCIQGQCRSNPAPADALRRPLTTNPETDP
;
A
#
# COMPACT_ATOMS: atom_id res chain seq x y z
N MET A 1 11.10 66.05 -27.62
CA MET A 1 10.30 65.56 -26.48
C MET A 1 9.42 64.33 -26.80
N VAL A 2 9.37 63.83 -28.05
CA VAL A 2 8.51 62.69 -28.48
C VAL A 2 9.20 61.30 -28.41
N ARG A 3 10.51 61.23 -28.11
CA ARG A 3 11.26 59.95 -28.11
C ARG A 3 11.00 59.06 -26.89
N LEU A 4 10.66 59.66 -25.74
CA LEU A 4 10.36 58.95 -24.49
C LEU A 4 9.01 58.19 -24.50
N PRO A 5 7.89 58.76 -24.99
CA PRO A 5 6.61 58.04 -25.02
C PRO A 5 6.61 56.88 -26.03
N VAL A 6 7.34 57.01 -27.14
CA VAL A 6 7.45 55.94 -28.16
C VAL A 6 8.23 54.73 -27.62
N LEU A 7 9.28 54.96 -26.82
CA LEU A 7 10.06 53.89 -26.21
C LEU A 7 9.24 53.11 -25.16
N LEU A 8 8.39 53.82 -24.41
CA LEU A 8 7.51 53.25 -23.39
C LEU A 8 6.42 52.36 -24.01
N ILE A 9 5.85 52.78 -25.14
CA ILE A 9 4.84 52.00 -25.88
C ILE A 9 5.45 50.73 -26.48
N LEU A 10 6.68 50.78 -27.00
CA LEU A 10 7.38 49.60 -27.52
C LEU A 10 7.73 48.59 -26.42
N LEU A 11 8.12 49.05 -25.23
CA LEU A 11 8.35 48.18 -24.07
C LEU A 11 7.06 47.51 -23.58
N LEU A 12 5.93 48.20 -23.61
CA LEU A 12 4.62 47.65 -23.24
C LEU A 12 4.16 46.53 -24.20
N TRP A 13 4.47 46.62 -25.49
CA TRP A 13 4.13 45.57 -26.47
C TRP A 13 4.97 44.30 -26.33
N ALA A 14 6.20 44.38 -25.80
CA ALA A 14 7.07 43.21 -25.64
C ALA A 14 6.64 42.26 -24.50
N LEU A 15 5.88 42.74 -23.51
CA LEU A 15 5.42 41.92 -22.38
C LEU A 15 4.17 41.07 -22.66
N ALA A 16 3.51 41.23 -23.82
CA ALA A 16 2.21 40.61 -24.10
C ALA A 16 2.28 39.22 -24.78
N ALA A 17 3.46 38.63 -24.97
CA ALA A 17 3.65 37.47 -25.84
C ALA A 17 3.74 36.09 -25.15
N CYS A 18 3.48 35.97 -23.84
CA CYS A 18 3.57 34.69 -23.12
C CYS A 18 2.20 34.21 -22.64
N GLY A 19 1.47 33.52 -23.51
CA GLY A 19 0.14 32.98 -23.20
C GLY A 19 -0.43 32.10 -24.30
N ALA A 20 0.35 31.10 -24.76
CA ALA A 20 -0.20 30.09 -25.66
C ALA A 20 -1.12 29.15 -24.84
N PRO A 21 -2.39 28.96 -25.24
CA PRO A 21 -3.26 28.00 -24.58
C PRO A 21 -2.75 26.59 -24.87
N ALA A 22 -2.47 25.82 -23.81
CA ALA A 22 -2.15 24.42 -23.94
C ALA A 22 -3.38 23.66 -24.47
N THR A 23 -3.32 23.18 -25.70
CA THR A 23 -4.32 22.27 -26.25
C THR A 23 -4.26 20.96 -25.46
N PRO A 24 -5.37 20.51 -24.84
CA PRO A 24 -5.41 19.21 -24.20
C PRO A 24 -5.26 18.14 -25.28
N GLN A 25 -4.13 17.45 -25.27
CA GLN A 25 -3.88 16.31 -26.13
C GLN A 25 -4.71 15.14 -25.59
N THR A 26 -5.84 14.85 -26.22
CA THR A 26 -6.64 13.66 -25.93
C THR A 26 -5.86 12.44 -26.41
N LEU A 27 -5.05 11.86 -25.53
CA LEU A 27 -4.42 10.56 -25.76
C LEU A 27 -5.52 9.49 -25.87
N PRO A 28 -5.48 8.60 -26.88
CA PRO A 28 -6.45 7.52 -26.99
C PRO A 28 -6.39 6.66 -25.72
N ALA A 29 -7.56 6.39 -25.15
CA ALA A 29 -7.69 5.52 -23.98
C ALA A 29 -7.05 4.16 -24.31
N ARG A 30 -5.95 3.83 -23.63
CA ARG A 30 -5.33 2.50 -23.74
C ARG A 30 -6.39 1.47 -23.32
N PRO A 31 -6.57 0.37 -24.06
CA PRO A 31 -7.48 -0.70 -23.64
C PRO A 31 -7.11 -1.12 -22.22
N GLN A 32 -8.01 -0.88 -21.27
CA GLN A 32 -7.84 -1.38 -19.91
C GLN A 32 -7.96 -2.89 -20.01
N ALA A 33 -6.83 -3.59 -19.95
CA ALA A 33 -6.83 -5.03 -19.81
C ALA A 33 -7.66 -5.36 -18.57
N SER A 34 -8.77 -6.07 -18.77
CA SER A 34 -9.65 -6.53 -17.72
C SER A 34 -8.83 -7.38 -16.77
N SER A 35 -8.46 -6.80 -15.62
CA SER A 35 -7.76 -7.56 -14.60
C SER A 35 -8.69 -8.67 -14.10
N PRO A 36 -8.19 -9.90 -13.88
CA PRO A 36 -9.00 -10.97 -13.31
C PRO A 36 -9.70 -10.51 -12.02
N PRO A 37 -10.81 -11.15 -11.60
CA PRO A 37 -11.42 -10.83 -10.31
C PRO A 37 -10.42 -11.07 -9.17
N ALA A 38 -10.46 -10.22 -8.14
CA ALA A 38 -9.62 -10.40 -6.95
C ALA A 38 -10.15 -11.58 -6.11
N VAL A 39 -9.24 -12.39 -5.57
CA VAL A 39 -9.61 -13.46 -4.64
C VAL A 39 -10.15 -12.86 -3.35
N VAL A 40 -11.35 -13.30 -2.95
CA VAL A 40 -11.95 -12.89 -1.68
C VAL A 40 -11.38 -13.74 -0.56
N ILE A 41 -10.73 -13.08 0.39
CA ILE A 41 -10.16 -13.72 1.58
C ILE A 41 -11.27 -13.87 2.62
N ASP A 42 -11.54 -15.11 3.00
CA ASP A 42 -12.47 -15.43 4.08
C ASP A 42 -11.75 -15.44 5.43
N ARG A 43 -12.30 -14.69 6.38
CA ARG A 43 -11.84 -14.62 7.77
C ARG A 43 -12.88 -15.14 8.75
N SER A 44 -14.02 -15.63 8.29
CA SER A 44 -15.04 -16.19 9.17
C SER A 44 -14.53 -17.44 9.88
N CYS A 45 -15.00 -17.66 11.11
CA CYS A 45 -14.65 -18.85 11.89
C CYS A 45 -15.73 -19.17 12.92
N ARG A 46 -15.79 -20.43 13.35
CA ARG A 46 -16.59 -20.88 14.49
C ARG A 46 -15.71 -21.13 15.72
N GLY A 47 -14.46 -21.56 15.52
CA GLY A 47 -13.48 -21.74 16.57
C GLY A 47 -12.04 -21.55 16.09
N ASP A 48 -11.09 -21.58 17.03
CA ASP A 48 -9.66 -21.32 16.75
C ASP A 48 -9.07 -22.30 15.71
N ALA A 49 -9.59 -23.54 15.66
CA ALA A 49 -9.17 -24.56 14.68
C ALA A 49 -9.54 -24.24 13.22
N ASP A 50 -10.49 -23.32 13.00
CA ASP A 50 -10.84 -22.86 11.65
C ASP A 50 -9.86 -21.82 11.12
N CYS A 51 -8.92 -21.34 11.95
CA CYS A 51 -8.01 -20.26 11.60
C CYS A 51 -6.59 -20.75 11.40
N THR A 52 -5.95 -20.29 10.33
CA THR A 52 -4.53 -20.57 10.04
C THR A 52 -3.85 -19.34 9.48
N VAL A 53 -2.52 -19.28 9.64
CA VAL A 53 -1.69 -18.29 8.95
C VAL A 53 -1.56 -18.71 7.49
N LYS A 54 -1.90 -17.81 6.57
CA LYS A 54 -1.60 -17.95 5.13
C LYS A 54 -0.92 -16.68 4.62
N ASN A 55 -0.13 -16.81 3.57
CA ASN A 55 0.34 -15.66 2.83
C ASN A 55 -0.78 -15.15 1.91
N VAL A 56 -1.34 -13.98 2.22
CA VAL A 56 -2.36 -13.33 1.40
C VAL A 56 -1.78 -12.47 0.28
N GLY A 57 -0.48 -12.18 0.34
CA GLY A 57 0.23 -11.31 -0.59
C GLY A 57 -0.10 -9.82 -0.41
N ASN A 58 0.88 -8.98 -0.75
CA ASN A 58 0.72 -7.54 -0.90
C ASN A 58 1.74 -7.04 -1.95
N CYS A 59 1.64 -5.77 -2.37
CA CYS A 59 2.59 -5.16 -3.31
C CYS A 59 4.04 -5.06 -2.80
N CYS A 60 4.28 -5.39 -1.53
CA CYS A 60 5.59 -5.46 -0.91
C CYS A 60 6.17 -6.88 -0.78
N GLY A 61 5.47 -7.91 -1.27
CA GLY A 61 5.89 -9.31 -1.13
C GLY A 61 4.99 -10.12 -0.20
N ALA A 62 5.61 -10.90 0.68
CA ALA A 62 4.88 -11.78 1.60
C ALA A 62 4.08 -10.97 2.63
N SER A 63 2.83 -11.39 2.85
CA SER A 63 1.94 -10.80 3.84
C SER A 63 1.24 -11.96 4.58
N PRO A 64 1.84 -12.46 5.67
CA PRO A 64 1.19 -13.48 6.49
C PRO A 64 -0.04 -12.87 7.19
N ALA A 65 -1.16 -13.57 7.17
CA ALA A 65 -2.39 -13.16 7.85
C ALA A 65 -3.16 -14.37 8.36
N CYS A 66 -3.90 -14.17 9.46
CA CYS A 66 -4.87 -15.14 9.94
C CYS A 66 -6.13 -15.12 9.08
N VAL A 67 -6.45 -16.26 8.50
CA VAL A 67 -7.61 -16.46 7.61
C VAL A 67 -8.24 -17.82 7.89
N ASN A 68 -9.42 -18.06 7.35
CA ASN A 68 -10.03 -19.37 7.44
C ASN A 68 -9.16 -20.43 6.73
N VAL A 69 -9.08 -21.63 7.28
CA VAL A 69 -8.36 -22.78 6.68
C VAL A 69 -8.85 -23.13 5.28
N ALA A 70 -10.11 -22.88 4.96
CA ALA A 70 -10.71 -23.05 3.64
C ALA A 70 -10.59 -21.80 2.76
N SER A 71 -10.17 -20.65 3.30
CA SER A 71 -10.04 -19.40 2.52
C SER A 71 -9.06 -19.59 1.35
N PRO A 72 -9.43 -19.20 0.12
CA PRO A 72 -8.47 -19.08 -0.96
C PRO A 72 -7.51 -17.91 -0.68
N VAL A 73 -6.32 -17.99 -1.25
CA VAL A 73 -5.32 -16.91 -1.31
C VAL A 73 -4.61 -16.94 -2.67
N ASP A 74 -4.19 -15.80 -3.17
CA ASP A 74 -3.46 -15.69 -4.44
C ASP A 74 -2.33 -14.65 -4.34
N PRO A 75 -1.26 -14.95 -3.57
CA PRO A 75 -0.16 -14.02 -3.42
C PRO A 75 0.57 -13.75 -4.74
N ALA A 76 0.59 -14.71 -5.66
CA ALA A 76 1.22 -14.57 -6.98
C ALA A 76 0.44 -13.60 -7.87
N GLY A 77 -0.88 -13.73 -7.94
CA GLY A 77 -1.73 -12.80 -8.68
C GLY A 77 -1.73 -11.40 -8.09
N VAL A 78 -1.63 -11.25 -6.76
CA VAL A 78 -1.41 -9.94 -6.13
C VAL A 78 -0.08 -9.33 -6.61
N GLN A 79 1.02 -10.09 -6.55
CA GLN A 79 2.32 -9.60 -7.01
C GLN A 79 2.30 -9.20 -8.49
N ALA A 80 1.70 -10.03 -9.36
CA ALA A 80 1.60 -9.73 -10.79
C ALA A 80 0.82 -8.42 -11.06
N ARG A 81 -0.27 -8.16 -10.31
CA ARG A 81 -1.00 -6.88 -10.44
C ARG A 81 -0.18 -5.70 -9.96
N CYS A 82 0.50 -5.83 -8.83
CA CYS A 82 1.35 -4.76 -8.30
C CYS A 82 2.50 -4.43 -9.25
N GLN A 83 3.09 -5.44 -9.91
CA GLN A 83 4.09 -5.26 -10.97
C GLN A 83 3.50 -4.53 -12.17
N ALA A 84 2.34 -4.97 -12.68
CA ALA A 84 1.67 -4.35 -13.82
C ALA A 84 1.29 -2.87 -13.57
N GLN A 85 1.04 -2.51 -12.31
CA GLN A 85 0.66 -1.16 -11.89
C GLN A 85 1.84 -0.32 -11.39
N GLY A 86 3.07 -0.86 -11.37
CA GLY A 86 4.25 -0.14 -10.87
C GLY A 86 4.20 0.17 -9.37
N MET A 87 3.41 -0.58 -8.60
CA MET A 87 3.22 -0.38 -7.15
C MET A 87 4.12 -1.26 -6.29
N MET A 88 5.08 -1.95 -6.89
CA MET A 88 6.00 -2.82 -6.16
C MET A 88 6.85 -2.03 -5.17
N GLY A 89 6.94 -2.54 -3.94
CA GLY A 89 7.79 -1.99 -2.89
C GLY A 89 8.48 -3.08 -2.08
N VAL A 90 9.13 -2.68 -1.00
CA VAL A 90 9.72 -3.59 -0.02
C VAL A 90 9.16 -3.25 1.35
N CYS A 91 8.53 -4.22 2.00
CA CYS A 91 8.04 -4.09 3.36
C CYS A 91 8.57 -5.25 4.20
N GLY A 92 8.82 -5.00 5.48
CA GLY A 92 8.95 -6.07 6.47
C GLY A 92 7.58 -6.64 6.84
N PHE A 93 7.56 -7.85 7.38
CA PHE A 93 6.37 -8.43 8.01
C PHE A 93 6.70 -8.86 9.42
N THR A 94 5.72 -8.75 10.31
CA THR A 94 5.82 -9.31 11.66
C THR A 94 5.44 -10.78 11.62
N GLU A 95 6.18 -11.60 12.34
CA GLU A 95 5.84 -13.00 12.54
C GLU A 95 4.55 -13.14 13.36
N ILE A 96 3.61 -13.94 12.86
CA ILE A 96 2.34 -14.21 13.55
C ILE A 96 2.51 -15.49 14.36
N GLN A 97 2.53 -15.35 15.69
CA GLN A 97 2.73 -16.47 16.61
C GLN A 97 1.54 -17.45 16.68
N GLY A 98 0.36 -17.02 16.23
CA GLY A 98 -0.83 -17.88 16.18
C GLY A 98 -2.09 -17.12 15.79
N CYS A 99 -3.12 -17.87 15.46
CA CYS A 99 -4.43 -17.35 15.06
C CYS A 99 -5.50 -17.77 16.04
N ARG A 100 -6.48 -16.89 16.27
CA ARG A 100 -7.65 -17.16 17.11
C ARG A 100 -8.92 -16.66 16.44
N CYS A 101 -10.03 -17.33 16.74
CA CYS A 101 -11.36 -16.91 16.34
C CYS A 101 -11.92 -15.94 17.38
N ILE A 102 -11.91 -14.65 17.04
CA ILE A 102 -12.38 -13.58 17.91
C ILE A 102 -13.63 -12.98 17.26
N GLN A 103 -14.77 -13.13 17.92
CA GLN A 103 -16.07 -12.62 17.43
C GLN A 103 -16.41 -13.13 16.01
N GLY A 104 -16.17 -14.42 15.76
CA GLY A 104 -16.42 -15.06 14.46
C GLY A 104 -15.45 -14.61 13.36
N GLN A 105 -14.31 -14.00 13.72
CA GLN A 105 -13.28 -13.56 12.79
C GLN A 105 -11.90 -14.09 13.19
N CYS A 106 -11.19 -14.69 12.24
CA CYS A 106 -9.80 -15.07 12.39
C CYS A 106 -8.93 -13.83 12.55
N ARG A 107 -8.25 -13.73 13.68
CA ARG A 107 -7.32 -12.65 14.03
C ARG A 107 -6.00 -13.23 14.51
N SER A 108 -4.93 -12.48 14.30
CA SER A 108 -3.65 -12.77 14.95
C SER A 108 -3.85 -12.70 16.46
N ASN A 109 -3.33 -13.68 17.18
CA ASN A 109 -3.25 -13.59 18.62
C ASN A 109 -2.48 -12.30 18.95
N PRO A 110 -3.06 -11.33 19.67
CA PRO A 110 -2.32 -10.13 20.04
C PRO A 110 -1.10 -10.61 20.84
N ALA A 111 0.10 -10.31 20.35
CA ALA A 111 1.25 -10.28 21.25
C ALA A 111 0.83 -9.37 22.42
N PRO A 112 1.00 -9.80 23.69
CA PRO A 112 0.63 -8.94 24.80
C PRO A 112 1.33 -7.60 24.58
N ALA A 113 0.56 -6.51 24.55
CA ALA A 113 1.05 -5.16 24.24
C ALA A 113 2.20 -4.73 25.19
N ASP A 114 2.41 -5.47 26.27
CA ASP A 114 3.52 -5.36 27.22
C ASP A 114 4.86 -5.92 26.71
N ALA A 115 4.87 -6.89 25.79
CA ALA A 115 6.10 -7.45 25.22
C ALA A 115 6.79 -6.48 24.24
N LEU A 116 6.03 -5.59 23.59
CA LEU A 116 6.54 -4.54 22.71
C LEU A 116 7.01 -3.28 23.47
N ARG A 117 6.65 -3.14 24.76
CA ARG A 117 7.07 -2.02 25.62
C ARG A 117 8.18 -2.37 26.60
N ARG A 118 8.54 -3.65 26.74
CA ARG A 118 9.58 -4.06 27.68
C ARG A 118 10.96 -3.69 27.12
N PRO A 119 11.71 -2.76 27.74
CA PRO A 119 13.09 -2.51 27.34
C PRO A 119 13.91 -3.78 27.51
N LEU A 120 14.81 -4.07 26.56
CA LEU A 120 15.73 -5.22 26.53
C LEU A 120 16.77 -5.23 27.68
N THR A 121 16.54 -4.53 28.79
CA THR A 121 17.52 -4.26 29.85
C THR A 121 17.20 -5.01 31.14
N THR A 122 16.86 -6.29 31.05
CA THR A 122 17.01 -7.18 32.22
C THR A 122 17.86 -8.37 31.79
N ASN A 123 19.17 -8.15 31.70
CA ASN A 123 20.11 -9.24 31.86
C ASN A 123 19.98 -9.72 33.32
N PRO A 124 19.66 -10.99 33.57
CA PRO A 124 19.69 -11.56 34.91
C PRO A 124 21.15 -11.90 35.22
N GLU A 125 21.99 -10.92 35.51
CA GLU A 125 23.31 -11.23 36.02
C GLU A 125 23.80 -10.16 36.99
N THR A 126 24.15 -10.63 38.18
CA THR A 126 24.86 -9.95 39.28
C THR A 126 24.00 -9.31 40.37
N ASP A 127 23.63 -10.14 41.35
CA ASP A 127 23.31 -9.77 42.73
C ASP A 127 24.51 -10.23 43.60
N PRO A 128 25.21 -9.34 44.34
CA PRO A 128 26.14 -9.73 45.39
C PRO A 128 25.45 -9.95 46.75
#